data_AF-A0A2E5B9Y6-F1
#
_entry.id   AF-A0A2E5B9Y6-F1
#
_cell.length_a   1.000
_cell.length_b   1.000
_cell.length_c   1.000
_cell.angle_alpha   90.00
_cell.angle_beta   90.00
_cell.angle_gamma   90.00
#
_symmetry.space_group_name_H-M   'P 1'
#
loop_
_entity.id
_entity.type
_entity.pdbx_description
1 polymer ?
#
loop_
_entity_poly.entity_id
_entity_poly.type
_entity_poly.pdbx_seq_one_letter_code
_entity_poly.pdbx_strand_id
1 'polypeptide(L)'
;MSIFTDVKDLAGGKSQSKQWYREQLQYGLESYQGGFIVGDIIFFNYSAQTPDLKFWDTFPMVLITDVDYGNRQFSGGNMHYLRPNSRKSMANTWAAGSISYPMRCHHKYFMNSVTSAYNVPQEELREMTPLPVEQFVIRPKGLGRTMEVPSSIIWSRLK
;
A
#
# COMPACT_ATOMS: atom_id res chain seq x y z
N MET A 1 -10.15 10.80 15.31
CA MET A 1 -8.71 10.85 14.95
C MET A 1 -8.40 9.53 14.31
N SER A 2 -7.51 9.51 13.31
CA SER A 2 -7.14 8.27 12.61
C SER A 2 -5.78 7.76 13.08
N ILE A 3 -5.55 6.45 12.97
CA ILE A 3 -4.28 5.77 13.25
C ILE A 3 -3.10 6.43 12.52
N PHE A 4 -3.35 6.97 11.32
CA PHE A 4 -2.34 7.72 10.57
C PHE A 4 -1.91 9.00 11.25
N THR A 5 -2.85 9.68 11.89
CA THR A 5 -2.58 10.90 12.67
C THR A 5 -1.90 10.53 13.98
N ASP A 6 -2.38 9.48 14.65
CA ASP A 6 -1.79 8.99 15.90
C ASP A 6 -0.31 8.59 15.72
N VAL A 7 0.01 7.86 14.66
CA VAL A 7 1.40 7.48 14.33
C VAL A 7 2.26 8.70 14.00
N LYS A 8 1.71 9.70 13.30
CA LYS A 8 2.43 10.95 13.03
C LYS A 8 2.71 11.72 14.32
N ASP A 9 1.73 11.81 15.21
CA ASP A 9 1.86 12.52 16.47
C ASP A 9 2.84 11.81 17.40
N LEU A 10 2.85 10.47 17.38
CA LEU A 10 3.85 9.65 18.06
C LEU A 10 5.28 9.92 17.57
N ALA A 11 5.47 10.27 16.29
CA ALA A 11 6.78 10.67 15.79
C ALA A 11 7.26 11.99 16.43
N GLY A 12 6.33 12.81 16.96
CA GLY A 12 6.65 14.01 17.74
C GLY A 12 7.48 15.04 16.98
N GLY A 13 7.30 15.12 15.65
CA GLY A 13 8.08 15.99 14.76
C GLY A 13 9.53 15.52 14.51
N LYS A 14 9.94 14.37 15.04
CA LYS A 14 11.26 13.79 14.80
C LYS A 14 11.30 13.07 13.46
N SER A 15 12.46 13.11 12.80
CA SER A 15 12.71 12.30 11.60
C SER A 15 12.83 10.83 12.00
N GLN A 16 11.79 10.05 11.69
CA GLN A 16 11.76 8.60 11.87
C GLN A 16 12.04 7.87 10.56
N SER A 17 12.54 6.65 10.65
CA SER A 17 12.77 5.81 9.48
C SER A 17 11.45 5.31 8.89
N LYS A 18 11.42 5.00 7.59
CA LYS A 18 10.25 4.35 6.96
C LYS A 18 9.87 3.04 7.64
N GLN A 19 10.86 2.30 8.16
CA GLN A 19 10.63 1.07 8.90
C GLN A 19 9.85 1.36 10.19
N TRP A 20 10.24 2.37 10.95
CA TRP A 20 9.54 2.76 12.16
C TRP A 20 8.07 3.09 11.86
N TYR A 21 7.79 3.91 10.84
CA TYR A 21 6.41 4.24 10.46
C TYR A 21 5.58 3.01 10.09
N ARG A 22 6.19 2.03 9.39
CA ARG A 22 5.53 0.76 9.06
C ARG A 22 5.21 -0.03 10.32
N GLU A 23 6.18 -0.20 11.22
CA GLU A 23 6.00 -0.95 12.47
C GLU A 23 4.91 -0.34 13.34
N GLN A 24 4.85 0.99 13.48
CA GLN A 24 3.80 1.65 14.25
C GLN A 24 2.42 1.50 13.60
N LEU A 25 2.35 1.64 12.27
CA LEU A 25 1.09 1.43 11.56
C LEU A 25 0.62 -0.04 11.68
N GLN A 26 1.52 -1.01 11.51
CA GLN A 26 1.21 -2.44 11.64
C GLN A 26 0.79 -2.81 13.07
N TYR A 27 1.39 -2.18 14.08
CA TYR A 27 1.01 -2.38 15.47
C TYR A 27 -0.40 -1.86 15.78
N GLY A 28 -0.78 -0.73 15.19
CA GLY A 28 -2.08 -0.11 15.42
C GLY A 28 -3.22 -0.69 14.57
N LEU A 29 -2.92 -1.42 13.50
CA LEU A 29 -3.92 -2.04 12.64
C LEU A 29 -4.22 -3.48 13.06
N GLU A 30 -5.47 -3.89 12.89
CA GLU A 30 -5.86 -5.28 13.11
C GLU A 30 -5.33 -6.19 12.00
N SER A 31 -4.92 -7.40 12.38
CA SER A 31 -4.51 -8.42 11.41
C SER A 31 -5.69 -8.79 10.51
N TYR A 32 -5.47 -8.77 9.21
CA TYR A 32 -6.48 -9.12 8.22
C TYR A 32 -6.73 -10.63 8.22
N GLN A 33 -7.94 -11.04 8.62
CA GLN A 33 -8.40 -12.43 8.61
C GLN A 33 -9.37 -12.71 7.46
N GLY A 34 -9.58 -11.74 6.56
CA GLY A 34 -10.53 -11.84 5.47
C GLY A 34 -10.05 -12.70 4.31
N GLY A 35 -10.99 -13.07 3.44
CA GLY A 35 -10.73 -13.87 2.24
C GLY A 35 -10.34 -13.04 1.01
N PHE A 36 -9.75 -11.85 1.18
CA PHE A 36 -9.53 -10.87 0.10
C PHE A 36 -10.83 -10.52 -0.63
N ILE A 37 -11.66 -9.65 -0.03
CA ILE A 37 -13.01 -9.34 -0.54
C ILE A 37 -12.99 -7.98 -1.25
N VAL A 38 -13.79 -7.85 -2.32
CA VAL A 38 -13.99 -6.56 -3.00
C VAL A 38 -14.53 -5.52 -2.01
N GLY A 39 -13.90 -4.35 -1.98
CA GLY A 39 -14.21 -3.28 -1.03
C GLY A 39 -13.27 -3.23 0.18
N ASP A 40 -12.58 -4.33 0.49
CA ASP A 40 -11.59 -4.34 1.57
C ASP A 40 -10.42 -3.44 1.22
N ILE A 41 -9.93 -2.74 2.23
CA ILE A 41 -8.70 -1.95 2.14
C ILE A 41 -7.68 -2.61 3.05
N ILE A 42 -6.57 -3.04 2.46
CA ILE A 42 -5.55 -3.81 3.19
C ILE A 42 -4.19 -3.18 3.03
N PHE A 43 -3.40 -3.24 4.11
CA PHE A 43 -1.98 -2.95 4.13
C PHE A 43 -1.21 -4.24 4.38
N PHE A 44 -0.18 -4.55 3.59
CA PHE A 44 0.47 -5.85 3.69
C PHE A 44 1.92 -5.88 3.20
N ASN A 45 2.67 -6.91 3.57
CA ASN A 45 3.99 -7.17 3.00
C ASN A 45 3.86 -8.01 1.73
N TYR A 46 4.57 -7.62 0.68
CA TYR A 46 4.47 -8.26 -0.62
C TYR A 46 5.81 -8.67 -1.23
N SER A 47 5.91 -9.93 -1.65
CA SER A 47 7.04 -10.47 -2.40
C SER A 47 6.63 -10.84 -3.82
N ALA A 48 6.90 -9.97 -4.78
CA ALA A 48 6.43 -10.17 -6.15
C ALA A 48 7.07 -11.41 -6.82
N GLN A 49 6.23 -12.26 -7.39
CA GLN A 49 6.64 -13.47 -8.10
C GLN A 49 6.69 -13.28 -9.63
N THR A 50 6.02 -12.25 -10.15
CA THR A 50 6.00 -11.96 -11.59
C THR A 50 7.40 -11.63 -12.11
N PRO A 51 7.92 -12.35 -13.11
CA PRO A 51 9.18 -12.02 -13.75
C PRO A 51 9.13 -10.63 -14.41
N ASP A 52 10.30 -10.00 -14.54
CA ASP A 52 10.48 -8.74 -15.30
C ASP A 52 9.62 -7.54 -14.86
N LEU A 53 9.10 -7.53 -13.63
CA LEU A 53 8.51 -6.33 -13.05
C LEU A 53 9.52 -5.19 -12.99
N LYS A 54 9.17 -4.06 -13.62
CA LYS A 54 10.02 -2.86 -13.67
C LYS A 54 10.32 -2.33 -12.28
N PHE A 55 9.30 -2.28 -11.43
CA PHE A 55 9.35 -1.95 -10.01
C PHE A 55 8.05 -2.41 -9.35
N TRP A 56 8.05 -2.56 -8.03
CA TRP A 56 6.83 -2.78 -7.26
C TRP A 56 6.99 -2.26 -5.83
N ASP A 57 5.88 -2.07 -5.14
CA ASP A 57 5.85 -1.73 -3.72
C ASP A 57 5.85 -3.02 -2.88
N THR A 58 6.75 -3.11 -1.90
CA THR A 58 6.81 -4.26 -0.98
C THR A 58 5.91 -4.06 0.25
N PHE A 59 5.32 -2.88 0.44
CA PHE A 59 4.31 -2.59 1.47
C PHE A 59 3.06 -1.93 0.89
N PRO A 60 2.29 -2.62 0.02
CA PRO A 60 1.13 -2.02 -0.62
C PRO A 60 0.03 -1.63 0.38
N MET A 61 -0.67 -0.54 0.08
CA MET A 61 -1.97 -0.22 0.68
C MET A 61 -3.02 -0.17 -0.43
N VAL A 62 -3.89 -1.18 -0.45
CA VAL A 62 -4.70 -1.53 -1.62
C VAL A 62 -6.18 -1.57 -1.26
N LEU A 63 -7.01 -0.87 -2.04
CA LEU A 63 -8.44 -1.13 -2.11
C LEU A 63 -8.71 -2.23 -3.15
N ILE A 64 -9.23 -3.38 -2.72
CA ILE A 64 -9.51 -4.52 -3.57
C ILE A 64 -10.76 -4.23 -4.41
N THR A 65 -10.67 -4.42 -5.73
CA THR A 65 -11.79 -4.23 -6.66
C THR A 65 -12.15 -5.43 -7.48
N ASP A 66 -11.28 -6.43 -7.55
CA ASP A 66 -11.52 -7.67 -8.27
C ASP A 66 -10.72 -8.82 -7.65
N VAL A 67 -11.32 -10.01 -7.65
CA VAL A 67 -10.79 -11.20 -6.98
C VAL A 67 -11.03 -12.42 -7.84
N ASP A 68 -9.94 -13.14 -8.12
CA ASP A 68 -9.92 -14.41 -8.83
C ASP A 68 -9.40 -15.50 -7.89
N TYR A 69 -10.34 -16.16 -7.21
CA TYR A 69 -10.04 -17.24 -6.28
C TYR A 69 -9.46 -18.48 -6.98
N GLY A 70 -9.82 -18.73 -8.24
CA GLY A 70 -9.31 -19.86 -9.02
C GLY A 70 -7.81 -19.74 -9.25
N ASN A 71 -7.34 -18.55 -9.60
CA ASN A 71 -5.92 -18.26 -9.79
C ASN A 71 -5.21 -17.75 -8.52
N ARG A 72 -5.93 -17.63 -7.40
CA ARG A 72 -5.44 -17.06 -6.12
C ARG A 72 -4.84 -15.67 -6.31
N GLN A 73 -5.57 -14.81 -7.00
CA GLN A 73 -5.16 -13.46 -7.36
C GLN A 73 -6.23 -12.45 -6.97
N PHE A 74 -5.81 -11.23 -6.65
CA PHE A 74 -6.71 -10.09 -6.55
C PHE A 74 -6.08 -8.88 -7.24
N SER A 75 -6.91 -7.93 -7.63
CA SER A 75 -6.45 -6.64 -8.14
C SER A 75 -7.17 -5.48 -7.46
N GLY A 76 -6.50 -4.33 -7.46
CA GLY A 76 -6.96 -3.18 -6.70
C GLY A 76 -6.11 -1.95 -6.90
N GLY A 77 -6.55 -0.86 -6.31
CA GLY A 77 -5.83 0.41 -6.35
C GLY A 77 -4.81 0.47 -5.23
N ASN A 78 -3.52 0.46 -5.53
CA ASN A 78 -2.47 0.78 -4.56
C ASN A 78 -2.24 2.29 -4.48
N MET A 79 -2.54 2.88 -3.33
CA MET A 79 -2.42 4.32 -3.15
C MET A 79 -0.99 4.86 -3.12
N HIS A 80 0.00 4.01 -2.86
CA HIS A 80 1.39 4.44 -2.77
C HIS A 80 1.99 4.90 -4.10
N TYR A 81 1.36 4.52 -5.22
CA TYR A 81 1.68 5.01 -6.56
C TYR A 81 1.25 6.47 -6.78
N LEU A 82 0.53 7.06 -5.82
CA LEU A 82 0.29 8.49 -5.74
C LEU A 82 1.32 9.19 -4.86
N ARG A 83 1.60 10.44 -5.20
CA ARG A 83 2.33 11.37 -4.33
C ARG A 83 1.53 11.61 -3.04
N PRO A 84 2.19 11.88 -1.89
CA PRO A 84 1.54 12.05 -0.60
C PRO A 84 0.32 12.99 -0.61
N ASN A 85 0.44 14.15 -1.25
CA ASN A 85 -0.67 15.12 -1.32
C ASN A 85 -1.92 14.55 -2.03
N SER A 86 -1.73 13.73 -3.07
CA SER A 86 -2.84 13.10 -3.80
C SER A 86 -3.44 11.91 -3.04
N ARG A 87 -2.69 11.27 -2.13
CA ARG A 87 -3.20 10.17 -1.30
C ARG A 87 -4.35 10.63 -0.42
N LYS A 88 -4.27 11.83 0.16
CA LYS A 88 -5.34 12.40 1.01
C LYS A 88 -6.68 12.46 0.27
N SER A 89 -6.68 12.96 -0.96
CA SER A 89 -7.89 13.06 -1.78
C SER A 89 -8.48 11.68 -2.04
N MET A 90 -7.63 10.69 -2.37
CA MET A 90 -8.09 9.35 -2.65
C MET A 90 -8.58 8.61 -1.40
N ALA A 91 -7.88 8.80 -0.27
CA ALA A 91 -8.29 8.28 1.03
C ALA A 91 -9.67 8.80 1.43
N ASN A 92 -9.93 10.11 1.26
CA ASN A 92 -11.25 10.68 1.50
C ASN A 92 -12.34 10.09 0.59
N THR A 93 -12.03 9.80 -0.68
CA THR A 93 -13.01 9.16 -1.57
C THR A 93 -13.29 7.71 -1.17
N TRP A 94 -12.28 6.96 -0.75
CA TRP A 94 -12.45 5.58 -0.27
C TRP A 94 -13.17 5.54 1.09
N ALA A 95 -12.91 6.50 1.98
CA ALA A 95 -13.64 6.68 3.23
C ALA A 95 -15.14 7.00 3.01
N ALA A 96 -15.50 7.52 1.84
CA ALA A 96 -16.90 7.73 1.43
C ALA A 96 -17.51 6.53 0.69
N GLY A 97 -16.80 5.39 0.63
CA GLY A 97 -17.26 4.15 -0.01
C GLY A 97 -17.00 4.07 -1.52
N SER A 98 -16.25 5.03 -2.11
CA SER A 98 -15.88 4.92 -3.52
C SER A 98 -14.81 3.86 -3.74
N ILE A 99 -14.98 3.05 -4.80
CA ILE A 99 -13.99 2.07 -5.25
C ILE A 99 -13.09 2.58 -6.38
N SER A 100 -13.22 3.85 -6.74
CA SER A 100 -12.49 4.44 -7.87
C SER A 100 -11.04 4.78 -7.50
N TYR A 101 -10.14 4.60 -8.45
CA TYR A 101 -8.75 5.04 -8.34
C TYR A 101 -8.16 5.28 -9.74
N PRO A 102 -7.10 6.11 -9.86
CA PRO A 102 -6.41 6.31 -11.14
C PRO A 102 -5.80 5.01 -11.66
N MET A 103 -5.82 4.78 -12.98
CA MET A 103 -5.31 3.54 -13.59
C MET A 103 -3.85 3.22 -13.22
N ARG A 104 -3.01 4.25 -13.02
CA ARG A 104 -1.62 4.06 -12.55
C ARG A 104 -1.48 3.42 -11.16
N CYS A 105 -2.55 3.40 -10.36
CA CYS A 105 -2.62 2.73 -9.07
C CYS A 105 -3.10 1.28 -9.21
N HIS A 106 -3.65 0.88 -10.36
CA HIS A 106 -4.15 -0.47 -10.57
C HIS A 106 -3.01 -1.50 -10.57
N HIS A 107 -3.05 -2.44 -9.63
CA HIS A 107 -2.08 -3.51 -9.52
C HIS A 107 -2.76 -4.84 -9.24
N LYS A 108 -2.11 -5.92 -9.71
CA LYS A 108 -2.54 -7.30 -9.49
C LYS A 108 -1.54 -8.01 -8.58
N TYR A 109 -2.07 -8.79 -7.65
CA TYR A 109 -1.34 -9.46 -6.59
C TYR A 109 -1.68 -10.94 -6.55
N PHE A 110 -0.68 -11.77 -6.25
CA PHE A 110 -0.89 -13.17 -5.89
C PHE A 110 -1.15 -13.26 -4.38
N MET A 111 -2.26 -13.88 -3.98
CA MET A 111 -2.65 -14.02 -2.56
C MET A 111 -1.55 -14.72 -1.75
N ASN A 112 -0.93 -15.77 -2.31
CA ASN A 112 0.16 -16.51 -1.64
C ASN A 112 1.45 -15.69 -1.46
N SER A 113 1.58 -14.55 -2.12
CA SER A 113 2.73 -13.65 -2.02
C SER A 113 2.49 -12.50 -1.04
N VAL A 114 1.29 -12.44 -0.46
CA VAL A 114 0.92 -11.54 0.63
C VAL A 114 1.31 -12.20 1.94
N THR A 115 2.01 -11.45 2.79
CA THR A 115 2.33 -11.85 4.17
C THR A 115 2.03 -10.69 5.10
N SER A 116 1.70 -10.96 6.36
CA SER A 116 1.37 -9.94 7.37
C SER A 116 0.40 -8.89 6.81
N ALA A 117 -0.82 -9.31 6.50
CA ALA A 117 -1.86 -8.41 6.02
C ALA A 117 -2.62 -7.81 7.20
N TYR A 118 -3.02 -6.55 7.04
CA TYR A 118 -3.71 -5.75 8.04
C TYR A 118 -4.93 -5.09 7.41
N ASN A 119 -6.04 -5.11 8.13
CA ASN A 119 -7.24 -4.38 7.72
C ASN A 119 -6.98 -2.89 7.91
N VAL A 120 -7.32 -2.06 6.93
CA VAL A 120 -7.32 -0.59 7.04
C VAL A 120 -8.78 -0.15 6.98
N PRO A 121 -9.44 0.04 8.13
CA PRO A 121 -10.84 0.43 8.16
C PRO A 121 -11.09 1.74 7.37
N GLN A 122 -12.24 1.85 6.72
CA GLN A 122 -12.56 3.01 5.88
C GLN A 122 -12.60 4.32 6.68
N GLU A 123 -13.03 4.24 7.94
CA GLU A 123 -13.05 5.34 8.90
C GLU A 123 -11.65 5.92 9.17
N GLU A 124 -10.61 5.08 9.14
CA GLU A 124 -9.22 5.51 9.32
C GLU A 124 -8.70 6.34 8.15
N LEU A 125 -9.33 6.22 6.98
CA LEU A 125 -8.96 6.97 5.78
C LEU A 125 -9.56 8.38 5.74
N ARG A 126 -10.58 8.67 6.57
CA ARG A 126 -11.14 10.02 6.66
C ARG A 126 -10.08 10.94 7.24
N GLU A 127 -9.73 11.98 6.49
CA GLU A 127 -8.67 12.93 6.87
C GLU A 127 -7.31 12.26 7.12
N MET A 128 -7.06 11.14 6.43
CA MET A 128 -5.80 10.39 6.52
C MET A 128 -4.59 11.30 6.37
N THR A 129 -3.62 11.13 7.27
CA THR A 129 -2.31 11.76 7.14
C THR A 129 -1.34 10.84 6.40
N PRO A 130 -0.78 11.24 5.24
CA PRO A 130 0.13 10.39 4.49
C PRO A 130 1.41 10.10 5.28
N LEU A 131 1.60 8.83 5.63
CA LEU A 131 2.85 8.32 6.21
C LEU A 131 3.76 7.76 5.11
N PRO A 132 5.10 7.81 5.28
CA PRO A 132 6.05 7.27 4.32
C PRO A 132 6.25 5.75 4.51
N VAL A 133 5.16 4.98 4.38
CA VAL A 133 5.15 3.53 4.62
C VAL A 133 5.46 2.69 3.38
N GLU A 134 5.48 3.31 2.19
CA GLU A 134 5.79 2.60 0.96
C GLU A 134 7.28 2.26 0.81
N GLN A 135 7.58 1.14 0.14
CA GLN A 135 8.94 0.77 -0.20
C GLN A 135 8.97 0.17 -1.59
N PHE A 136 9.35 1.01 -2.56
CA PHE A 136 9.49 0.57 -3.94
C PHE A 136 10.83 -0.11 -4.17
N VAL A 137 10.81 -1.21 -4.90
CA VAL A 137 12.02 -1.95 -5.28
C VAL A 137 12.03 -2.26 -6.76
N ILE A 138 13.22 -2.48 -7.30
CA ILE A 138 13.46 -3.01 -8.64
C ILE A 138 14.18 -4.35 -8.56
N ARG A 139 14.07 -5.17 -9.61
CA ARG A 139 14.87 -6.39 -9.78
C ARG A 139 15.73 -6.26 -11.04
N PRO A 140 16.95 -5.71 -10.95
CA PRO A 140 17.83 -5.59 -12.10
C PRO A 140 18.20 -6.99 -12.63
N LYS A 141 18.18 -7.16 -13.95
CA LYS A 141 18.60 -8.42 -14.58
C LYS A 141 20.05 -8.73 -14.19
N GLY A 142 20.31 -9.98 -13.80
CA GLY A 142 21.64 -10.48 -13.45
C GLY A 142 22.10 -10.24 -12.01
N LEU A 143 21.41 -9.42 -11.21
CA LEU A 143 21.85 -9.14 -9.83
C LEU A 143 21.34 -10.15 -8.80
N GLY A 144 20.32 -10.94 -9.13
CA GLY A 144 19.72 -11.95 -8.25
C GLY A 144 19.02 -11.42 -6.99
N ARG A 145 19.05 -10.10 -6.75
CA ARG A 145 18.47 -9.42 -5.59
C ARG A 145 17.67 -8.20 -5.98
N THR A 146 16.82 -7.74 -5.06
CA THR A 146 16.08 -6.49 -5.20
C THR A 146 16.89 -5.30 -4.70
N MET A 147 16.59 -4.11 -5.22
CA MET A 147 17.17 -2.84 -4.78
C MET A 147 16.05 -1.85 -4.50
N GLU A 148 16.09 -1.15 -3.36
CA GLU A 148 15.15 -0.07 -3.07
C GLU A 148 15.36 1.09 -4.05
N VAL A 149 14.25 1.70 -4.47
CA VAL A 149 14.21 2.89 -5.30
C VAL A 149 13.44 4.00 -4.58
N PRO A 150 13.96 5.23 -4.55
CA PRO A 150 13.24 6.37 -4.00
C PRO A 150 11.83 6.53 -4.60
N SER A 151 10.82 6.69 -3.74
CA SER A 151 9.42 6.84 -4.15
C SER A 151 9.21 7.99 -5.15
N SER A 152 9.99 9.07 -5.00
CA SER A 152 9.97 10.23 -5.92
C SER A 152 10.33 9.88 -7.37
N ILE A 153 11.24 8.91 -7.58
CA ILE A 153 11.60 8.40 -8.92
C ILE A 153 10.45 7.59 -9.50
N ILE A 154 9.73 6.84 -8.68
CA ILE A 154 8.55 6.11 -9.14
C ILE A 154 7.46 7.09 -9.57
N TRP A 155 7.13 8.07 -8.72
CA TRP A 155 6.08 9.05 -9.04
C TRP A 155 6.42 9.97 -10.21
N SER A 156 7.69 10.15 -10.59
CA SER A 156 8.06 10.91 -11.79
C SER A 156 7.92 10.10 -13.08
N ARG A 157 7.88 8.76 -12.98
CA ARG A 157 7.70 7.84 -14.12
C ARG A 157 6.25 7.51 -14.41
N LEU A 158 5.37 7.68 -13.43
CA LEU A 158 3.94 7.47 -13.57
C LEU A 158 3.32 8.74 -14.16
N LYS A 159 2.94 8.70 -15.45
CA LYS A 159 2.18 9.77 -16.10
C LYS A 159 0.74 9.73 -15.64
#